data_AF-H8GYX4-F1
#
_entry.id   AF-H8GYX4-F1
#
_cell.length_a   1.000
_cell.length_b   1.000
_cell.length_c   1.000
_cell.angle_alpha   90.00
_cell.angle_beta   90.00
_cell.angle_gamma   90.00
#
_symmetry.space_group_name_H-M   'P 1'
#
loop_
_entity.id
_entity.type
_entity.pdbx_description
1 polymer ?
#
loop_
_entity_poly.entity_id
_entity_poly.type
_entity_poly.pdbx_seq_one_letter_code
_entity_poly.pdbx_strand_id
1 'polypeptide(L)'
;MRRLALLLLPALGLASVAAAQEAPALSIPLNAETLRGVPVTTGVFPADQLYKRDVRVQAYRLDDVLGRNVADLARLAAAGYTVTFLCSDGYAPRAKLADLLGRGGLLAFADAEAGEARWAPVSYRDKPLNAEAVGNYLNWPGGAARKPVPWGVVTLELKPGN
;
A
#
# COMPACT_ATOMS: atom_id res chain seq x y z
N MET A 1 67.57 -41.29 -16.17
CA MET A 1 67.42 -40.00 -16.88
C MET A 1 66.01 -39.92 -17.47
N ARG A 2 65.48 -38.70 -17.53
CA ARG A 2 64.19 -38.23 -18.13
C ARG A 2 63.01 -38.11 -17.16
N ARG A 3 62.59 -36.84 -17.04
CA ARG A 3 61.71 -36.19 -16.08
C ARG A 3 60.26 -36.30 -16.57
N LEU A 4 59.33 -36.69 -15.69
CA LEU A 4 57.89 -36.46 -15.91
C LEU A 4 57.60 -34.99 -15.56
N ALA A 5 57.13 -34.22 -16.53
CA ALA A 5 56.60 -32.88 -16.32
C ALA A 5 55.15 -32.99 -15.83
N LEU A 6 54.89 -32.64 -14.57
CA LEU A 6 53.54 -32.47 -14.04
C LEU A 6 53.09 -31.03 -14.37
N LEU A 7 52.15 -30.90 -15.29
CA LEU A 7 51.48 -29.64 -15.62
C LEU A 7 50.61 -29.19 -14.43
N LEU A 8 50.94 -28.05 -13.83
CA LEU A 8 50.03 -27.32 -12.95
C LEU A 8 48.88 -26.74 -13.78
N LEU A 9 47.66 -27.23 -13.54
CA LEU A 9 46.43 -26.58 -13.97
C LEU A 9 46.09 -25.45 -12.97
N PRO A 10 45.83 -24.21 -13.42
CA PRO A 10 45.24 -23.19 -12.56
C PRO A 10 43.77 -23.54 -12.33
N ALA A 11 43.39 -23.73 -11.06
CA ALA A 11 42.00 -23.78 -10.66
C ALA A 11 41.37 -22.40 -10.89
N LEU A 12 40.60 -22.26 -11.97
CA LEU A 12 39.70 -21.14 -12.18
C LEU A 12 38.64 -21.16 -11.08
N GLY A 13 38.83 -20.32 -10.07
CA GLY A 13 37.82 -20.01 -9.08
C GLY A 13 36.63 -19.33 -9.77
N LEU A 14 35.54 -20.07 -9.93
CA LEU A 14 34.23 -19.49 -10.24
C LEU A 14 33.79 -18.69 -9.02
N ALA A 15 34.13 -17.40 -9.00
CA ALA A 15 33.44 -16.44 -8.17
C ALA A 15 31.98 -16.39 -8.67
N SER A 16 31.09 -17.11 -7.97
CA SER A 16 29.66 -16.95 -8.18
C SER A 16 29.30 -15.55 -7.70
N VAL A 17 29.23 -14.61 -8.64
CA VAL A 17 28.52 -13.35 -8.43
C VAL A 17 27.05 -13.75 -8.33
N ALA A 18 26.60 -14.07 -7.13
CA ALA A 18 25.18 -14.10 -6.83
C ALA A 18 24.68 -12.68 -7.13
N ALA A 19 24.14 -12.49 -8.33
CA ALA A 19 23.38 -11.30 -8.66
C ALA A 19 22.37 -11.12 -7.54
N ALA A 20 22.53 -10.05 -6.75
CA ALA A 20 21.54 -9.64 -5.77
C ALA A 20 20.28 -9.35 -6.57
N GLN A 21 19.38 -10.33 -6.63
CA GLN A 21 18.12 -10.19 -7.32
C GLN A 21 17.37 -9.08 -6.60
N GLU A 22 17.18 -7.94 -7.27
CA GLU A 22 16.44 -6.81 -6.71
C GLU A 22 15.11 -7.32 -6.18
N ALA A 23 14.88 -7.10 -4.91
CA ALA A 23 13.67 -7.57 -4.26
C ALA A 23 12.46 -6.91 -4.96
N PRO A 24 11.47 -7.70 -5.40
CA PRO A 24 10.51 -7.24 -6.38
C PRO A 24 9.63 -6.12 -5.82
N ALA A 25 9.34 -5.14 -6.68
CA ALA A 25 8.26 -4.19 -6.45
C ALA A 25 6.92 -4.87 -6.78
N LEU A 26 5.89 -4.58 -5.97
CA LEU A 26 4.53 -5.10 -6.16
C LEU A 26 3.57 -3.93 -6.34
N SER A 27 2.64 -4.07 -7.30
CA SER A 27 1.62 -3.06 -7.57
C SER A 27 0.24 -3.66 -7.43
N ILE A 28 -0.59 -3.06 -6.57
CA ILE A 28 -1.94 -3.50 -6.26
C ILE A 28 -2.91 -2.41 -6.72
N PRO A 29 -3.38 -2.43 -7.98
CA PRO A 29 -4.41 -1.50 -8.43
C PRO A 29 -5.71 -1.78 -7.68
N LEU A 30 -6.41 -0.76 -7.19
CA LEU A 30 -7.66 -0.91 -6.43
C LEU A 30 -8.84 -1.07 -7.40
N ASN A 31 -9.03 -2.29 -7.90
CA ASN A 31 -10.05 -2.63 -8.88
C ASN A 31 -10.83 -3.90 -8.46
N ALA A 32 -11.79 -4.31 -9.28
CA ALA A 32 -12.65 -5.46 -8.97
C ALA A 32 -11.88 -6.80 -8.84
N GLU A 33 -10.70 -6.92 -9.44
CA GLU A 33 -9.90 -8.14 -9.37
C GLU A 33 -9.15 -8.25 -8.04
N THR A 34 -8.41 -7.20 -7.67
CA THR A 34 -7.61 -7.17 -6.43
C THR A 34 -8.46 -7.10 -5.17
N LEU A 35 -9.65 -6.50 -5.27
CA LEU A 35 -10.62 -6.41 -4.18
C LEU A 35 -11.54 -7.64 -4.11
N ARG A 36 -11.41 -8.60 -5.03
CA ARG A 36 -12.27 -9.78 -5.07
C ARG A 36 -12.11 -10.62 -3.81
N GLY A 37 -13.21 -10.77 -3.09
CA GLY A 37 -13.26 -11.56 -1.85
C GLY A 37 -12.67 -10.85 -0.64
N VAL A 38 -12.22 -9.60 -0.76
CA VAL A 38 -11.86 -8.77 0.40
C VAL A 38 -13.16 -8.37 1.11
N PRO A 39 -13.31 -8.68 2.42
CA PRO A 39 -14.53 -8.35 3.14
C PRO A 39 -14.78 -6.84 3.18
N VAL A 40 -16.02 -6.45 2.88
CA VAL A 40 -16.49 -5.09 3.16
C VAL A 40 -16.79 -4.99 4.65
N THR A 41 -16.30 -3.92 5.27
CA THR A 41 -16.59 -3.57 6.65
C THR A 41 -17.22 -2.18 6.72
N THR A 42 -17.77 -1.86 7.89
CA THR A 42 -18.24 -0.51 8.19
C THR A 42 -17.35 0.11 9.26
N GLY A 43 -17.20 1.43 9.23
CA GLY A 43 -16.39 2.15 10.21
C GLY A 43 -16.86 3.59 10.38
N VAL A 44 -16.15 4.31 11.25
CA VAL A 44 -16.34 5.74 11.46
C VAL A 44 -15.00 6.42 11.31
N PHE A 45 -14.95 7.49 10.53
CA PHE A 45 -13.84 8.45 10.54
C PHE A 45 -14.23 9.58 11.50
N PRO A 46 -13.71 9.57 12.75
CA PRO A 46 -14.09 10.57 13.73
C PRO A 46 -13.50 11.92 13.37
N ALA A 47 -14.29 12.97 13.49
CA ALA A 47 -13.89 14.36 13.20
C ALA A 47 -13.05 14.47 11.92
N ASP A 48 -13.57 13.87 10.83
CA ASP A 48 -12.85 13.70 9.59
C ASP A 48 -12.29 15.04 9.06
N GLN A 49 -11.05 15.02 8.58
CA GLN A 49 -10.36 16.25 8.19
C GLN A 49 -10.90 16.85 6.89
N LEU A 50 -11.46 16.03 6.00
CA LEU A 50 -12.03 16.49 4.74
C LEU A 50 -13.46 17.00 4.97
N TYR A 51 -14.27 16.22 5.69
CA TYR A 51 -15.70 16.50 5.89
C TYR A 51 -16.05 17.31 7.14
N LYS A 52 -15.10 17.50 8.07
CA LYS A 52 -15.27 18.25 9.33
C LYS A 52 -16.40 17.74 10.22
N ARG A 53 -16.68 16.44 10.12
CA ARG A 53 -17.70 15.71 10.89
C ARG A 53 -17.30 14.25 11.05
N ASP A 54 -18.06 13.52 11.85
CA ASP A 54 -17.98 12.06 11.82
C ASP A 54 -18.57 11.55 10.50
N VAL A 55 -17.82 10.67 9.83
CA VAL A 55 -18.24 10.05 8.57
C VAL A 55 -18.38 8.55 8.78
N ARG A 56 -19.58 8.01 8.52
CA ARG A 56 -19.83 6.56 8.55
C ARG A 56 -19.45 5.99 7.20
N VAL A 57 -18.51 5.06 7.16
CA VAL A 57 -17.93 4.58 5.90
C VAL A 57 -18.22 3.12 5.64
N GLN A 58 -18.35 2.77 4.37
CA GLN A 58 -18.10 1.42 3.86
C GLN A 58 -16.66 1.35 3.38
N ALA A 59 -15.93 0.34 3.84
CA ALA A 59 -14.49 0.26 3.65
C ALA A 59 -13.99 -1.16 3.52
N TYR A 60 -12.74 -1.28 3.06
CA TYR A 60 -11.93 -2.46 3.26
C TYR A 60 -10.93 -2.18 4.39
N ARG A 61 -10.56 -3.21 5.16
CA ARG A 61 -9.39 -3.09 6.03
C ARG A 61 -8.13 -3.12 5.16
N LEU A 62 -7.21 -2.21 5.39
CA LEU A 62 -5.94 -2.17 4.66
C LEU A 62 -5.17 -3.50 4.80
N ASP A 63 -5.21 -4.11 5.99
CA ASP A 63 -4.61 -5.42 6.26
C ASP A 63 -5.18 -6.51 5.34
N ASP A 64 -6.51 -6.52 5.11
CA ASP A 64 -7.18 -7.53 4.30
C ASP A 64 -6.89 -7.33 2.81
N VAL A 65 -6.84 -6.08 2.34
CA VAL A 65 -6.44 -5.75 0.96
C VAL A 65 -5.00 -6.19 0.70
N LEU A 66 -4.07 -5.88 1.62
CA LEU A 66 -2.67 -6.27 1.47
C LEU A 66 -2.51 -7.79 1.58
N GLY A 67 -3.11 -8.44 2.58
CA GLY A 67 -3.03 -9.88 2.80
C GLY A 67 -3.62 -10.72 1.65
N ARG A 68 -4.64 -10.20 0.96
CA ARG A 68 -5.22 -10.86 -0.22
C ARG A 68 -4.28 -10.85 -1.44
N ASN A 69 -3.48 -9.80 -1.58
CA ASN A 69 -2.76 -9.49 -2.82
C ASN A 69 -1.23 -9.66 -2.69
N VAL A 70 -0.71 -9.84 -1.48
CA VAL A 70 0.74 -9.89 -1.22
C VAL A 70 1.07 -11.15 -0.43
N ALA A 71 1.85 -12.03 -1.06
CA ALA A 71 2.44 -13.18 -0.37
C ALA A 71 3.49 -12.72 0.66
N ASP A 72 3.58 -13.42 1.78
CA ASP A 72 4.55 -13.18 2.86
C ASP A 72 4.61 -11.74 3.38
N LEU A 73 3.46 -11.07 3.52
CA LEU A 73 3.36 -9.68 3.95
C LEU A 73 4.16 -9.36 5.23
N ALA A 74 4.18 -10.28 6.20
CA ALA A 74 4.96 -10.14 7.43
C ALA A 74 6.48 -10.13 7.19
N ARG A 75 6.97 -10.97 6.25
CA ARG A 75 8.38 -10.99 5.85
C ARG A 75 8.77 -9.70 5.16
N LEU A 76 7.92 -9.18 4.27
CA LEU A 76 8.18 -7.90 3.59
C LEU A 76 8.23 -6.74 4.59
N ALA A 77 7.33 -6.73 5.58
CA ALA A 77 7.34 -5.73 6.65
C ALA A 77 8.65 -5.79 7.46
N ALA A 78 9.09 -7.00 7.84
CA ALA A 78 10.36 -7.22 8.54
C ALA A 78 11.58 -6.85 7.68
N ALA A 79 11.49 -7.03 6.37
CA ALA A 79 12.51 -6.62 5.40
C ALA A 79 12.51 -5.11 5.10
N GLY A 80 11.69 -4.32 5.82
CA GLY A 80 11.69 -2.87 5.72
C GLY A 80 10.97 -2.32 4.48
N TYR A 81 10.09 -3.10 3.84
CA TYR A 81 9.31 -2.61 2.71
C TYR A 81 8.51 -1.34 3.06
N THR A 82 8.32 -0.49 2.06
CA THR A 82 7.48 0.69 2.13
C THR A 82 6.24 0.50 1.26
N VAL A 83 5.14 1.14 1.65
CA VAL A 83 3.91 1.25 0.86
C VAL A 83 3.79 2.70 0.39
N THR A 84 3.63 2.89 -0.91
CA THR A 84 3.26 4.16 -1.54
C THR A 84 1.80 4.11 -1.97
N PHE A 85 1.02 5.10 -1.55
CA PHE A 85 -0.39 5.23 -1.91
C PHE A 85 -0.51 6.16 -3.12
N LEU A 86 -0.55 5.60 -4.32
CA LEU A 86 -0.65 6.40 -5.54
C LEU A 86 -2.10 6.90 -5.68
N CYS A 87 -2.27 8.22 -5.68
CA CYS A 87 -3.56 8.87 -5.80
C CYS A 87 -3.79 9.35 -7.23
N SER A 88 -5.06 9.46 -7.63
CA SER A 88 -5.48 9.87 -8.97
C SER A 88 -5.04 11.29 -9.34
N ASP A 89 -4.79 12.15 -8.35
CA ASP A 89 -4.32 13.53 -8.51
C ASP A 89 -2.78 13.65 -8.53
N GLY A 90 -2.05 12.53 -8.48
CA GLY A 90 -0.59 12.48 -8.43
C GLY A 90 0.01 12.58 -7.02
N TYR A 91 -0.80 12.76 -5.98
CA TYR A 91 -0.32 12.66 -4.60
C TYR A 91 0.13 11.22 -4.30
N ALA A 92 1.28 11.05 -3.65
CA ALA A 92 1.90 9.75 -3.43
C ALA A 92 2.58 9.65 -2.05
N PRO A 93 1.82 9.71 -0.94
CA PRO A 93 2.41 9.57 0.38
C PRO A 93 2.93 8.14 0.58
N ARG A 94 3.98 8.02 1.39
CA ARG A 94 4.67 6.77 1.67
C ARG A 94 4.76 6.50 3.16
N ALA A 95 4.76 5.23 3.54
CA ALA A 95 5.01 4.80 4.91
C ALA A 95 5.71 3.44 4.93
N LYS A 96 6.41 3.10 6.02
CA LYS A 96 6.94 1.75 6.20
C LYS A 96 5.79 0.78 6.39
N LEU A 97 5.84 -0.38 5.73
CA LEU A 97 4.80 -1.40 5.82
C LEU A 97 4.57 -1.84 7.27
N ALA A 98 5.66 -2.01 8.05
CA ALA A 98 5.60 -2.36 9.47
C ALA A 98 4.85 -1.32 10.34
N ASP A 99 4.79 -0.05 9.92
CA ASP A 99 4.09 1.01 10.65
C ASP A 99 2.57 1.01 10.35
N LEU A 100 2.13 0.25 9.36
CA LEU A 100 0.74 0.19 8.89
C LEU A 100 0.02 -1.08 9.35
N LEU A 101 0.70 -2.23 9.29
CA LEU A 101 0.08 -3.53 9.57
C LEU A 101 -0.50 -3.60 10.99
N GLY A 102 -1.74 -4.07 11.09
CA GLY A 102 -2.44 -4.23 12.36
C GLY A 102 -2.79 -2.91 13.05
N ARG A 103 -2.65 -1.76 12.38
CA ARG A 103 -3.00 -0.44 12.94
C ARG A 103 -4.42 0.02 12.65
N GLY A 104 -5.25 -0.85 12.05
CA GLY A 104 -6.67 -0.58 11.83
C GLY A 104 -6.94 0.45 10.73
N GLY A 105 -6.09 0.50 9.71
CA GLY A 105 -6.33 1.37 8.55
C GLY A 105 -7.57 0.93 7.79
N LEU A 106 -8.45 1.89 7.49
CA LEU A 106 -9.66 1.68 6.71
C LEU A 106 -9.53 2.41 5.38
N LEU A 107 -9.62 1.65 4.29
CA LEU A 107 -9.67 2.16 2.94
C LEU A 107 -11.14 2.24 2.52
N ALA A 108 -11.76 3.37 2.82
CA ALA A 108 -13.16 3.65 2.54
C ALA A 108 -13.38 3.92 1.05
N PHE A 109 -14.48 3.41 0.50
CA PHE A 109 -14.89 3.68 -0.89
C PHE A 109 -16.25 4.38 -0.97
N ALA A 110 -16.94 4.53 0.17
CA ALA A 110 -18.16 5.29 0.28
C ALA A 110 -18.39 5.78 1.72
N ASP A 111 -19.02 6.94 1.83
CA ASP A 111 -19.80 7.42 2.97
C ASP A 111 -21.21 6.82 2.88
N ALA A 112 -21.63 6.13 3.95
CA ALA A 112 -22.93 5.49 4.05
C ALA A 112 -24.10 6.50 4.02
N GLU A 113 -23.84 7.78 4.29
CA GLU A 113 -24.83 8.86 4.30
C GLU A 113 -24.89 9.63 2.96
N ALA A 114 -24.00 9.34 2.01
CA ALA A 114 -23.90 10.08 0.75
C ALA A 114 -24.91 9.64 -0.34
N GLY A 115 -25.72 8.62 -0.06
CA GLY A 115 -26.67 8.07 -1.04
C GLY A 115 -25.97 7.51 -2.28
N GLU A 116 -26.51 7.80 -3.46
CA GLU A 116 -26.01 7.24 -4.72
C GLU A 116 -24.61 7.74 -5.13
N ALA A 117 -24.21 8.92 -4.63
CA ALA A 117 -22.95 9.54 -5.03
C ALA A 117 -21.71 8.85 -4.43
N ARG A 118 -21.87 7.87 -3.53
CA ARG A 118 -20.82 7.25 -2.68
C ARG A 118 -20.13 8.21 -1.72
N TRP A 119 -19.88 9.46 -2.10
CA TRP A 119 -19.30 10.49 -1.25
C TRP A 119 -20.09 11.78 -1.39
N ALA A 120 -20.29 12.48 -0.27
CA ALA A 120 -20.87 13.81 -0.30
C ALA A 120 -19.90 14.78 -1.01
N PRO A 121 -20.39 15.76 -1.78
CA PRO A 121 -19.57 16.83 -2.32
C PRO A 121 -18.85 17.57 -1.20
N VAL A 122 -17.58 17.89 -1.41
CA VAL A 122 -16.75 18.62 -0.44
C VAL A 122 -15.84 19.60 -1.14
N SER A 123 -15.36 20.61 -0.42
CA SER A 123 -14.35 21.53 -0.94
C SER A 123 -13.02 21.29 -0.22
N TYR A 124 -11.93 21.22 -1.00
CA TYR A 124 -10.59 21.11 -0.46
C TYR A 124 -9.70 22.20 -1.08
N ARG A 125 -9.10 23.04 -0.22
CA ARG A 125 -8.30 24.21 -0.63
C ARG A 125 -9.03 25.07 -1.67
N ASP A 126 -10.29 25.38 -1.37
CA ASP A 126 -11.18 26.22 -2.19
C ASP A 126 -11.52 25.63 -3.58
N LYS A 127 -11.23 24.35 -3.81
CA LYS A 127 -11.61 23.62 -5.02
C LYS A 127 -12.68 22.57 -4.71
N PRO A 128 -13.75 22.48 -5.51
CA PRO A 128 -14.70 21.39 -5.41
C PRO A 128 -13.99 20.05 -5.63
N LEU A 129 -14.27 19.09 -4.75
CA LEU A 129 -13.86 17.70 -4.85
C LEU A 129 -15.13 16.87 -4.99
N ASN A 130 -15.33 16.30 -6.17
CA ASN A 130 -16.47 15.42 -6.42
C ASN A 130 -16.21 14.03 -5.85
N ALA A 131 -17.25 13.20 -5.83
CA ALA A 131 -17.16 11.87 -5.25
C ALA A 131 -16.14 10.95 -5.92
N GLU A 132 -16.00 11.04 -7.24
CA GLU A 132 -15.02 10.26 -7.99
C GLU A 132 -13.58 10.61 -7.61
N ALA A 133 -13.31 11.90 -7.37
CA ALA A 133 -12.00 12.37 -6.94
C ALA A 133 -11.68 11.99 -5.49
N VAL A 134 -12.69 11.88 -4.60
CA VAL A 134 -12.50 11.29 -3.26
C VAL A 134 -12.15 9.81 -3.38
N GLY A 135 -12.82 9.06 -4.27
CA GLY A 135 -12.45 7.69 -4.64
C GLY A 135 -12.27 6.78 -3.43
N ASN A 136 -11.11 6.13 -3.32
CA ASN A 136 -10.73 5.41 -2.11
C ASN A 136 -10.02 6.35 -1.13
N TYR A 137 -10.58 6.46 0.09
CA TYR A 137 -10.09 7.31 1.17
C TYR A 137 -9.54 6.48 2.33
N LEU A 138 -8.23 6.58 2.58
CA LEU A 138 -7.59 5.93 3.73
C LEU A 138 -7.65 6.83 4.96
N ASN A 139 -8.17 6.28 6.07
CA ASN A 139 -8.10 6.91 7.40
C ASN A 139 -7.85 5.87 8.51
N TRP A 140 -7.52 6.35 9.70
CA TRP A 140 -7.12 5.57 10.87
C TRP A 140 -8.01 5.94 12.07
N PRO A 141 -9.13 5.23 12.31
CA PRO A 141 -10.05 5.57 13.40
C PRO A 141 -9.41 5.58 14.79
N GLY A 142 -8.38 4.74 15.01
CA GLY A 142 -7.58 4.73 16.24
C GLY A 142 -6.53 5.84 16.35
N GLY A 143 -6.47 6.76 15.38
CA GLY A 143 -5.54 7.88 15.33
C GLY A 143 -4.47 7.76 14.24
N ALA A 144 -4.29 8.85 13.50
CA ALA A 144 -3.41 8.92 12.33
C ALA A 144 -1.98 9.42 12.63
N ALA A 145 -1.56 9.50 13.90
CA ALA A 145 -0.25 10.06 14.24
C ALA A 145 0.87 9.39 13.41
N ARG A 146 1.48 10.19 12.51
CA ARG A 146 2.54 9.82 11.55
C ARG A 146 2.13 8.85 10.42
N LYS A 147 0.84 8.61 10.20
CA LYS A 147 0.34 7.75 9.11
C LYS A 147 -0.30 8.58 8.01
N PRO A 148 -0.20 8.14 6.75
CA PRO A 148 -0.79 8.86 5.63
C PRO A 148 -2.32 8.75 5.67
N VAL A 149 -3.01 9.84 5.33
CA VAL A 149 -4.48 9.93 5.26
C VAL A 149 -4.92 10.39 3.84
N PRO A 150 -4.51 9.70 2.76
CA PRO A 150 -4.81 10.08 1.38
C PRO A 150 -6.24 9.70 0.97
N TRP A 151 -6.86 10.54 0.15
CA TRP A 151 -8.01 10.19 -0.70
C TRP A 151 -7.58 10.03 -2.15
N GLY A 152 -8.48 9.52 -2.99
CA GLY A 152 -8.23 9.28 -4.40
C GLY A 152 -7.24 8.15 -4.65
N VAL A 153 -7.02 7.24 -3.69
CA VAL A 153 -6.05 6.16 -3.85
C VAL A 153 -6.51 5.23 -4.97
N VAL A 154 -5.62 4.97 -5.94
CA VAL A 154 -5.87 4.08 -7.07
C VAL A 154 -4.96 2.86 -7.06
N THR A 155 -3.76 2.96 -6.49
CA THR A 155 -2.80 1.84 -6.43
C THR A 155 -2.02 1.87 -5.13
N LEU A 156 -1.81 0.70 -4.53
CA LEU A 156 -0.82 0.50 -3.48
C LEU A 156 0.45 -0.09 -4.10
N GLU A 157 1.56 0.61 -3.99
CA GLU A 157 2.85 0.15 -4.50
C GLU A 157 3.77 -0.22 -3.33
N LEU A 158 4.26 -1.46 -3.31
CA LEU A 158 5.18 -1.98 -2.30
C LEU A 158 6.58 -2.10 -2.90
N LYS A 159 7.57 -1.50 -2.24
CA LYS A 159 8.98 -1.56 -2.63
C LYS A 159 9.87 -1.82 -1.42
N PRO A 160 11.06 -2.44 -1.61
CA PRO A 160 12.09 -2.48 -0.57
C PRO A 160 12.33 -1.07 -0.01
N GLY A 161 12.54 -0.97 1.31
CA GLY A 161 12.88 0.31 1.92
C GLY A 161 14.29 0.73 1.52
N ASN A 162 14.45 2.00 1.18
CA ASN A 162 15.76 2.65 1.07
C ASN A 162 16.27 3.08 2.45
#